data_AF-A0A8T4G7L6-F1
#
_entry.id   AF-A0A8T4G7L6-F1
#
_cell.length_a   1.000
_cell.length_b   1.000
_cell.length_c   1.000
_cell.angle_alpha   90.00
_cell.angle_beta   90.00
_cell.angle_gamma   90.00
#
_symmetry.space_group_name_H-M   'P 1'
#
loop_
_entity.id
_entity.type
_entity.pdbx_description
1 polymer ?
#
loop_
_entity_poly.entity_id
_entity_poly.type
_entity_poly.pdbx_seq_one_letter_code
_entity_poly.pdbx_strand_id
1 'polypeptide(L)'
;MSTVEIRGVKEEDFKVTFTDFNGEVKEIKSLEGEFCGWSTYAECRTDSDCKVAGCSGQVCAGVKEDIVTTCEWKECFDAKKYGMFCGCINNQCQWAQS
;
A
#
# COMPACT_ATOMS: atom_id res chain seq x y z
N MET A 1 22.12 -12.31 10.09
CA MET A 1 21.38 -11.33 9.27
C MET A 1 22.38 -10.28 8.84
N SER A 2 22.51 -10.04 7.53
CA SER A 2 23.41 -9.02 7.02
C SER A 2 22.57 -7.83 6.57
N THR A 3 22.90 -6.64 7.07
CA THR A 3 22.23 -5.40 6.70
C THR A 3 23.07 -4.66 5.68
N VAL A 4 22.44 -4.13 4.63
CA VAL A 4 23.07 -3.26 3.64
C VAL A 4 22.50 -1.86 3.83
N GLU A 5 23.34 -0.91 4.20
CA GLU A 5 22.95 0.50 4.32
C GLU A 5 23.48 1.30 3.12
N ILE A 6 22.59 2.07 2.49
CA ILE A 6 22.93 2.98 1.40
C ILE A 6 22.65 4.40 1.87
N ARG A 7 23.63 5.30 1.75
CA ARG A 7 23.55 6.68 2.26
C ARG A 7 23.87 7.69 1.15
N GLY A 8 23.25 8.88 1.25
CA GLY A 8 23.55 10.00 0.35
C GLY A 8 23.03 9.86 -1.08
N VAL A 9 22.00 9.03 -1.29
CA VAL A 9 21.38 8.85 -2.60
C VAL A 9 20.10 9.66 -2.68
N LYS A 10 19.88 10.34 -3.80
CA LYS A 10 18.62 11.03 -4.09
C LYS A 10 17.57 10.00 -4.53
N GLU A 11 16.35 10.19 -4.09
CA GLU A 11 15.22 9.27 -4.33
C GLU A 11 14.94 9.07 -5.83
N GLU A 12 15.01 10.14 -6.61
CA GLU A 12 14.86 10.18 -8.07
C GLU A 12 15.93 9.37 -8.84
N ASP A 13 17.07 9.09 -8.21
CA ASP A 13 18.20 8.35 -8.79
C ASP A 13 18.39 6.96 -8.14
N PHE A 14 17.48 6.55 -7.25
CA PHE A 14 17.63 5.32 -6.48
C PHE A 14 17.04 4.12 -7.22
N LYS A 15 17.92 3.22 -7.68
CA LYS A 15 17.55 1.91 -8.23
C LYS A 15 18.36 0.82 -7.56
N VAL A 16 17.69 -0.07 -6.83
CA VAL A 16 18.32 -1.29 -6.29
C VAL A 16 17.86 -2.47 -7.12
N THR A 17 18.83 -3.19 -7.68
CA THR A 17 18.60 -4.49 -8.33
C THR A 17 19.38 -5.54 -7.56
N PHE A 18 18.75 -6.67 -7.26
CA PHE A 18 19.41 -7.80 -6.64
C PHE A 18 19.03 -9.09 -7.36
N THR A 19 19.97 -10.03 -7.41
CA THR A 19 19.73 -11.37 -7.92
C THR A 19 19.47 -12.30 -6.75
N ASP A 20 18.36 -13.02 -6.78
CA ASP A 20 18.06 -13.99 -5.74
C ASP A 20 18.84 -15.30 -5.92
N PHE A 21 18.61 -16.26 -5.02
CA PHE A 21 19.28 -17.56 -5.02
C PHE A 21 18.92 -18.44 -6.23
N ASN A 22 17.84 -18.12 -6.96
CA ASN A 22 17.42 -18.80 -8.17
C ASN A 22 17.99 -18.15 -9.43
N GLY A 23 18.71 -17.03 -9.30
CA GLY A 23 19.20 -16.26 -10.44
C GLY A 23 18.18 -15.25 -10.98
N GLU A 24 17.03 -15.05 -10.31
CA GLU A 24 16.04 -14.08 -10.75
C GLU A 24 16.44 -12.66 -10.31
N VAL A 25 16.38 -11.70 -11.24
CA VAL A 25 16.69 -10.29 -10.96
C VAL A 25 15.43 -9.59 -10.44
N LYS A 26 15.50 -9.03 -9.23
CA LYS A 26 14.45 -8.22 -8.61
C LYS A 26 14.90 -6.77 -8.51
N GLU A 27 13.95 -5.86 -8.70
CA GLU A 27 14.18 -4.41 -8.68
C GLU A 27 13.30 -3.76 -7.61
N ILE A 28 13.91 -2.93 -6.76
CA ILE A 28 13.21 -2.08 -5.78
C ILE A 28 13.22 -0.67 -6.38
N LYS A 29 12.03 -0.20 -6.80
CA LYS A 29 11.87 0.98 -7.64
C LYS A 29 11.50 2.27 -6.92
N SER A 30 11.11 2.22 -5.64
CA SER A 30 10.69 3.45 -4.96
C SER A 30 10.93 3.41 -3.45
N LEU A 31 11.47 4.52 -2.95
CA LEU A 31 11.50 4.95 -1.56
C LEU A 31 10.48 6.08 -1.32
N GLU A 32 9.59 6.36 -2.29
CA GLU A 32 8.47 7.30 -2.09
C GLU A 32 7.68 6.80 -0.90
N GLY A 33 7.76 7.57 0.19
CA GLY A 33 7.38 7.14 1.53
C GLY A 33 6.10 6.33 1.48
N GLU A 34 6.17 5.07 1.92
CA GLU A 34 5.18 4.05 1.60
C GLU A 34 3.74 4.52 1.86
N PHE A 35 2.82 4.15 0.98
CA PHE A 35 1.40 4.32 1.24
C PHE A 35 1.07 3.74 2.61
N CYS A 36 0.53 4.57 3.50
CA CYS A 36 0.37 4.25 4.92
C CYS A 36 -1.09 3.99 5.31
N GLY A 37 -1.97 3.82 4.31
CA GLY A 37 -3.32 3.34 4.54
C GLY A 37 -3.33 1.87 4.99
N TRP A 38 -4.41 1.46 5.64
CA TRP A 38 -4.54 0.11 6.19
C TRP A 38 -5.87 -0.52 5.80
N SER A 39 -5.96 -1.84 5.95
CA SER A 39 -7.11 -2.64 5.52
C SER A 39 -7.77 -3.30 6.74
N THR A 40 -9.10 -3.38 6.76
CA THR A 40 -9.81 -4.18 7.78
C THR A 40 -9.76 -5.68 7.47
N TYR A 41 -9.46 -6.04 6.21
CA TYR A 41 -9.49 -7.40 5.70
C TYR A 41 -10.86 -8.07 5.82
N ALA A 42 -11.94 -7.27 5.76
CA ALA A 42 -13.30 -7.79 5.71
C ALA A 42 -13.49 -8.76 4.54
N GLU A 43 -14.26 -9.82 4.77
CA GLU A 43 -14.59 -10.79 3.73
C GLU A 43 -15.33 -10.14 2.56
N CYS A 44 -14.91 -10.46 1.34
CA CYS A 44 -15.50 -9.95 0.11
C CYS A 44 -15.54 -11.03 -0.97
N ARG A 45 -16.38 -10.82 -1.99
CA ARG A 45 -16.41 -11.65 -3.21
C ARG A 45 -16.04 -10.85 -4.46
N THR A 46 -16.30 -9.54 -4.42
CA THR A 46 -16.12 -8.61 -5.53
C THR A 46 -15.60 -7.28 -5.01
N ASP A 47 -14.97 -6.48 -5.86
CA ASP A 47 -14.48 -5.14 -5.48
C ASP A 47 -15.60 -4.24 -4.96
N SER A 48 -16.84 -4.44 -5.43
CA SER A 48 -18.02 -3.72 -4.94
C SER A 48 -18.41 -4.04 -3.50
N ASP A 49 -17.87 -5.11 -2.90
CA ASP A 49 -18.04 -5.39 -1.48
C ASP A 49 -17.09 -4.56 -0.60
N CYS A 50 -16.16 -3.83 -1.20
CA CYS A 50 -15.17 -3.00 -0.53
C CYS A 50 -15.43 -1.50 -0.75
N LYS A 51 -15.01 -0.67 0.21
CA LYS A 51 -15.09 0.79 0.15
C LYS A 51 -13.86 1.42 0.77
N VAL A 52 -13.47 2.58 0.24
CA VAL A 52 -12.56 3.49 0.95
C VAL A 52 -13.33 4.14 2.10
N ALA A 53 -12.77 4.07 3.29
CA ALA A 53 -13.34 4.52 4.55
C ALA A 53 -12.28 5.27 5.39
N GLY A 54 -12.70 5.71 6.59
CA GLY A 54 -11.93 6.64 7.41
C GLY A 54 -12.09 8.08 6.92
N CYS A 55 -11.97 9.02 7.85
CA CYS A 55 -12.23 10.44 7.57
C CYS A 55 -11.28 11.03 6.51
N SER A 56 -10.06 10.49 6.42
CA SER A 56 -9.02 10.92 5.49
C SER A 56 -8.83 9.93 4.32
N GLY A 57 -9.76 8.99 4.12
CA GLY A 57 -9.67 7.99 3.06
C GLY A 57 -8.55 6.96 3.26
N GLN A 58 -8.10 6.75 4.49
CA GLN A 58 -6.94 5.92 4.81
C GLN A 58 -7.24 4.43 5.00
N VAL A 59 -8.52 4.04 5.03
CA VAL A 59 -8.92 2.66 5.34
C VAL A 59 -9.57 1.99 4.13
N CYS A 60 -9.15 0.79 3.78
CA CYS A 60 -9.91 -0.08 2.88
C CYS A 60 -10.74 -1.05 3.72
N ALA A 61 -12.06 -0.95 3.62
CA ALA A 61 -13.00 -1.65 4.49
C ALA A 61 -14.11 -2.32 3.69
N GLY A 62 -14.83 -3.26 4.30
CA GLY A 62 -16.05 -3.81 3.74
C GLY A 62 -17.20 -2.78 3.75
N VAL A 63 -18.10 -2.84 2.78
CA VAL A 63 -19.22 -1.88 2.69
C VAL A 63 -20.12 -1.85 3.92
N LYS A 64 -20.21 -2.97 4.65
CA LYS A 64 -21.03 -3.14 5.86
C LYS A 64 -20.36 -2.65 7.14
N GLU A 65 -19.08 -2.32 7.11
CA GLU A 65 -18.36 -1.85 8.30
C GLU A 65 -18.56 -0.36 8.52
N ASP A 66 -18.68 0.04 9.79
CA ASP A 66 -18.66 1.44 10.19
C ASP A 66 -17.31 1.75 10.84
N ILE A 67 -16.52 2.59 10.17
CA ILE A 67 -15.13 2.88 10.53
C ILE A 67 -15.02 4.35 10.89
N VAL A 68 -14.73 4.60 12.17
CA VAL A 68 -14.50 5.95 12.70
C VAL A 68 -13.01 6.11 12.99
N THR A 69 -12.38 7.08 12.34
CA THR A 69 -10.98 7.48 12.57
C THR A 69 -10.92 8.94 12.95
N THR A 70 -9.76 9.40 13.45
CA THR A 70 -9.49 10.84 13.47
C THR A 70 -9.48 11.41 12.04
N CYS A 71 -9.79 12.70 11.91
CA CYS A 71 -9.78 13.44 10.65
C CYS A 71 -8.44 14.12 10.37
N GLU A 72 -7.34 13.43 10.68
CA GLU A 72 -5.99 13.92 10.44
C GLU A 72 -5.54 13.51 9.04
N TRP A 73 -5.10 14.48 8.24
CA TRP A 73 -4.54 14.21 6.93
C TRP A 73 -3.05 13.91 7.02
N LYS A 74 -2.59 12.90 6.26
CA LYS A 74 -1.18 12.61 6.00
C LYS A 74 -1.02 12.40 4.50
N GLU A 75 0.07 12.90 3.95
CA GLU A 75 0.40 12.74 2.52
C GLU A 75 0.43 11.27 2.07
N CYS A 76 0.83 10.35 2.95
CA CYS A 76 0.86 8.92 2.67
C CYS A 76 -0.52 8.24 2.61
N PHE A 77 -1.62 8.98 2.86
CA PHE A 77 -3.00 8.50 2.66
C PHE A 77 -3.52 8.74 1.24
N ASP A 78 -2.83 9.51 0.41
CA ASP A 78 -3.25 9.76 -0.97
C ASP A 78 -3.09 8.51 -1.84
N ALA A 79 -4.08 7.62 -1.82
CA ALA A 79 -4.07 6.38 -2.59
C ALA A 79 -3.79 6.62 -4.08
N LYS A 80 -4.27 7.73 -4.66
CA LYS A 80 -4.06 8.05 -6.06
C LYS A 80 -2.60 8.37 -6.36
N LYS A 81 -1.92 9.11 -5.46
CA LYS A 81 -0.49 9.40 -5.56
C LYS A 81 0.36 8.12 -5.59
N TYR A 82 -0.03 7.11 -4.82
CA TYR A 82 0.69 5.84 -4.71
C TYR A 82 0.19 4.73 -5.65
N GLY A 83 -0.74 5.03 -6.57
CA GLY A 83 -1.32 4.02 -7.47
C GLY A 83 -2.05 2.91 -6.73
N MET A 84 -2.59 3.21 -5.55
CA MET A 84 -3.32 2.27 -4.70
C MET A 84 -4.81 2.31 -5.02
N PHE A 85 -5.44 1.14 -5.01
CA PHE A 85 -6.90 1.00 -5.03
C PHE A 85 -7.36 0.08 -3.91
N CYS A 86 -8.58 0.30 -3.43
CA CYS A 86 -9.24 -0.58 -2.46
C CYS A 86 -10.11 -1.57 -3.22
N GLY A 87 -9.85 -2.87 -3.06
CA GLY A 87 -10.56 -3.91 -3.78
C GLY A 87 -10.56 -5.26 -3.06
N CYS A 88 -11.15 -6.25 -3.69
CA CYS A 88 -11.29 -7.60 -3.15
C CYS A 88 -10.19 -8.51 -3.68
N ILE A 89 -9.20 -8.78 -2.83
CA ILE A 89 -8.05 -9.62 -3.19
C ILE A 89 -7.99 -10.79 -2.22
N ASN A 90 -7.89 -12.01 -2.75
CA ASN A 90 -7.89 -13.23 -1.94
C ASN A 90 -9.10 -13.33 -0.97
N ASN A 91 -10.29 -12.87 -1.43
CA ASN A 91 -11.53 -12.80 -0.65
C ASN A 91 -11.50 -11.85 0.56
N GLN A 92 -10.57 -10.89 0.59
CA GLN A 92 -10.46 -9.87 1.62
C GLN A 92 -10.36 -8.46 1.03
N CYS A 93 -11.06 -7.50 1.63
CA CYS A 93 -10.94 -6.08 1.27
C CYS A 93 -9.58 -5.55 1.70
N GLN A 94 -8.76 -5.15 0.73
CA GLN A 94 -7.43 -4.63 0.99
C GLN A 94 -6.97 -3.61 -0.06
N TRP A 95 -6.06 -2.75 0.37
CA TRP A 95 -5.30 -1.89 -0.53
C TRP A 95 -4.34 -2.70 -1.39
N ALA A 96 -4.29 -2.41 -2.69
CA ALA A 96 -3.32 -2.97 -3.61
C ALA A 96 -2.89 -1.97 -4.68
N GLN A 97 -1.72 -2.19 -5.26
CA GLN A 97 -1.22 -1.40 -6.38
C GLN A 97 -1.90 -1.83 -7.68
N SER A 98 -2.33 -0.85 -8.47
CA SER A 98 -2.88 -1.03 -9.83
C SER A 98 -1.80 -1.24 -10.87
#